data_AF-A0A0N4U573-F1
#
_entry.id   AF-A0A0N4U573-F1
#
_cell.length_a   1.000
_cell.length_b   1.000
_cell.length_c   1.000
_cell.angle_alpha   90.00
_cell.angle_beta   90.00
_cell.angle_gamma   90.00
#
_symmetry.space_group_name_H-M   'P 1'
#
loop_
_entity.id
_entity.type
_entity.pdbx_description
1 polymer ?
#
loop_
_entity_poly.entity_id
_entity_poly.type
_entity_poly.pdbx_seq_one_letter_code
_entity_poly.pdbx_strand_id
1 'polypeptide(L)'
;MDESQVRNLFVVRHGERCDNCFKKQGIKWYEKAFDKFGNYTQFDPNLPEFLPKRADVIKYYAHDSPITNRGYCSALKAGESLRVNGVNIDAVYSSPSYRCIQTADAIIKGLKNDELFIRIDPHLYQWTRWCNGVLPNFLNIKEYADVGFPVDTSYIPFSDVKTLSMKESLEEFYARSYDIIKKILQNSQGTILVVAHAGSLDTLTRELCGFQPRETDDFLKYIVKIPYLCCAHASIKSANLWRLESIAKIV
;
A
#
# COMPACT_ATOMS: atom_id res chain seq x y z
N MET A 1 -22.06 20.98 0.17
CA MET A 1 -21.87 19.70 -0.54
C MET A 1 -23.24 19.24 -0.95
N ASP A 2 -23.42 18.83 -2.21
CA ASP A 2 -24.64 18.15 -2.65
C ASP A 2 -24.86 16.94 -1.72
N GLU A 3 -25.99 16.90 -1.02
CA GLU A 3 -26.33 15.86 -0.05
C GLU A 3 -26.48 14.47 -0.70
N SER A 4 -26.41 14.36 -2.03
CA SER A 4 -26.47 13.09 -2.75
C SER A 4 -25.11 12.38 -2.97
N GLN A 5 -23.97 13.04 -2.75
CA GLN A 5 -22.68 12.50 -3.20
C GLN A 5 -22.07 11.52 -2.19
N VAL A 6 -22.16 10.23 -2.51
CA VAL A 6 -21.52 9.15 -1.75
C VAL A 6 -20.00 9.28 -1.84
N ARG A 7 -19.31 9.29 -0.70
CA ARG A 7 -17.85 9.18 -0.68
C ARG A 7 -17.45 7.74 -0.41
N ASN A 8 -16.44 7.26 -1.13
CA ASN A 8 -15.94 5.89 -1.03
C ASN A 8 -14.48 5.90 -0.58
N LEU A 9 -14.13 4.91 0.22
CA LEU A 9 -12.77 4.60 0.63
C LEU A 9 -12.48 3.14 0.26
N PHE A 10 -11.51 2.93 -0.61
CA PHE A 10 -10.98 1.61 -0.94
C PHE A 10 -9.60 1.46 -0.32
N VAL A 11 -9.43 0.54 0.61
CA VAL A 11 -8.12 0.21 1.21
C VAL A 11 -7.65 -1.13 0.66
N VAL A 12 -6.55 -1.14 -0.07
CA VAL A 12 -6.08 -2.30 -0.84
C VAL A 12 -4.73 -2.76 -0.32
N ARG A 13 -4.58 -4.07 -0.13
CA ARG A 13 -3.27 -4.67 0.14
C ARG A 13 -2.45 -4.72 -1.15
N HIS A 14 -1.16 -4.38 -1.07
CA HIS A 14 -0.22 -4.56 -2.18
C HIS A 14 -0.24 -5.97 -2.84
N GLY A 15 0.30 -6.06 -4.06
CA GLY A 15 0.43 -7.30 -4.83
C GLY A 15 1.40 -8.33 -4.25
N GLU A 16 1.55 -9.46 -4.94
CA GLU A 16 2.48 -10.55 -4.55
C GLU A 16 3.90 -10.03 -4.44
N ARG A 17 4.58 -10.28 -3.31
CA ARG A 17 5.96 -9.81 -3.06
C ARG A 17 6.99 -10.82 -3.53
N CYS A 18 8.11 -10.34 -4.05
CA CYS A 18 9.22 -11.21 -4.47
C CYS A 18 9.77 -12.02 -3.30
N ASP A 19 10.03 -11.40 -2.15
CA ASP A 19 10.55 -12.10 -0.97
C ASP A 19 9.65 -13.25 -0.51
N ASN A 20 8.33 -13.07 -0.47
CA ASN A 20 7.40 -14.13 -0.11
C ASN A 20 7.34 -15.25 -1.18
N CYS A 21 7.44 -14.90 -2.46
CA CYS A 21 7.38 -15.86 -3.57
C CYS A 21 8.62 -16.77 -3.58
N PHE A 22 9.81 -16.18 -3.48
CA PHE A 22 11.08 -16.91 -3.59
C PHE A 22 11.53 -17.54 -2.27
N LYS A 23 11.16 -16.99 -1.10
CA LYS A 23 11.43 -17.63 0.19
C LYS A 23 10.80 -19.02 0.29
N LYS A 24 9.61 -19.22 -0.29
CA LYS A 24 8.95 -20.55 -0.34
C LYS A 24 9.74 -21.59 -1.14
N GLN A 25 10.65 -21.15 -2.01
CA GLN A 25 11.53 -21.98 -2.80
C GLN A 25 12.93 -22.10 -2.18
N GLY A 26 13.15 -21.57 -0.98
CA GLY A 26 14.46 -21.53 -0.33
C GLY A 26 15.43 -20.49 -0.92
N ILE A 27 14.94 -19.56 -1.75
CA ILE A 27 15.77 -18.57 -2.44
C ILE A 27 15.68 -17.22 -1.74
N LYS A 28 16.83 -16.70 -1.31
CA LYS A 28 16.98 -15.28 -0.95
C LYS A 28 17.15 -14.47 -2.24
N TRP A 29 16.03 -14.03 -2.80
CA TRP A 29 15.99 -13.45 -4.14
C TRP A 29 16.97 -12.28 -4.34
N TYR A 30 17.13 -11.40 -3.36
CA TYR A 30 18.00 -10.22 -3.45
C TYR A 30 19.50 -10.60 -3.45
N GLU A 31 19.91 -11.66 -2.75
CA GLU A 31 21.30 -12.15 -2.82
C GLU A 31 21.61 -12.81 -4.17
N LYS A 32 20.59 -13.40 -4.82
CA LYS A 32 20.74 -14.05 -6.12
C LYS A 32 20.60 -13.05 -7.30
N ALA A 33 19.78 -12.02 -7.13
CA ALA A 33 19.47 -11.07 -8.19
C ALA A 33 20.48 -9.93 -8.32
N PHE A 34 21.30 -9.66 -7.29
CA PHE A 34 22.30 -8.60 -7.33
C PHE A 34 23.71 -9.18 -7.24
N ASP A 35 24.57 -8.75 -8.16
CA ASP A 35 26.00 -9.04 -8.07
C ASP A 35 26.70 -8.18 -7.00
N LYS A 36 28.00 -8.43 -6.78
CA LYS A 36 28.82 -7.67 -5.82
C LYS A 36 28.98 -6.17 -6.14
N PHE A 37 28.63 -5.75 -7.36
CA PHE A 37 28.67 -4.36 -7.81
C PHE A 37 27.27 -3.72 -7.77
N GLY A 38 26.26 -4.46 -7.31
CA GLY A 38 24.88 -4.02 -7.23
C GLY A 38 24.14 -4.00 -8.58
N ASN A 39 24.64 -4.70 -9.60
CA ASN A 39 23.93 -4.86 -10.86
C ASN A 39 22.84 -5.93 -10.72
N TYR A 40 21.65 -5.58 -11.19
CA TYR A 40 20.48 -6.45 -11.14
C TYR A 40 20.48 -7.44 -12.32
N THR A 41 20.15 -8.71 -12.05
CA THR A 41 19.87 -9.74 -13.04
C THR A 41 18.53 -10.41 -12.72
N GLN A 42 17.60 -10.34 -13.66
CA GLN A 42 16.31 -11.02 -13.59
C GLN A 42 16.50 -12.53 -13.85
N PHE A 43 16.84 -13.29 -12.81
CA PHE A 43 17.08 -14.74 -12.94
C PHE A 43 15.80 -15.58 -13.09
N ASP A 44 14.63 -14.98 -12.87
CA ASP A 44 13.32 -15.63 -12.95
C ASP A 44 12.34 -14.63 -13.59
N PRO A 45 11.51 -15.04 -14.58
CA PRO A 45 10.60 -14.14 -15.29
C PRO A 45 9.50 -13.55 -14.39
N ASN A 46 9.29 -14.07 -13.18
CA ASN A 46 8.37 -13.50 -12.20
C ASN A 46 9.00 -12.36 -11.38
N LEU A 47 10.32 -12.13 -11.44
CA LEU A 47 10.93 -10.92 -10.89
C LEU A 47 10.71 -9.72 -11.83
N PRO A 48 10.69 -8.47 -11.33
CA PRO A 48 10.64 -7.28 -12.17
C PRO A 48 11.77 -7.24 -13.21
N GLU A 49 11.52 -6.70 -14.40
CA GLU A 49 12.57 -6.54 -15.42
C GLU A 49 13.59 -5.48 -15.02
N PHE A 50 13.15 -4.45 -14.29
CA PHE A 50 13.98 -3.36 -13.81
C PHE A 50 13.79 -3.15 -12.31
N LEU A 51 14.90 -2.87 -11.61
CA LEU A 51 14.90 -2.38 -10.24
C LEU A 51 15.82 -1.15 -10.13
N PRO A 52 15.36 -0.08 -9.45
CA PRO A 52 16.19 1.10 -9.22
C PRO A 52 17.50 0.75 -8.49
N LYS A 53 18.59 1.40 -8.90
CA LYS A 53 19.83 1.36 -8.11
C LYS A 53 19.62 2.05 -6.77
N ARG A 54 20.18 1.47 -5.71
CA ARG A 54 20.17 2.03 -4.34
C ARG A 54 21.58 1.94 -3.75
N ALA A 55 21.90 2.77 -2.76
CA ALA A 55 23.25 2.84 -2.16
C ALA A 55 23.75 1.52 -1.52
N ASP A 56 22.83 0.64 -1.12
CA ASP A 56 23.10 -0.75 -0.71
C ASP A 56 21.92 -1.63 -1.14
N VAL A 57 21.96 -2.11 -2.40
CA VAL A 57 20.84 -2.83 -3.01
C VAL A 57 20.45 -4.09 -2.23
N ILE A 58 21.43 -4.84 -1.72
CA ILE A 58 21.18 -6.09 -0.97
C ILE A 58 20.44 -5.76 0.32
N LYS A 59 20.97 -4.85 1.14
CA LYS A 59 20.34 -4.48 2.40
C LYS A 59 18.96 -3.86 2.19
N TYR A 60 18.81 -3.01 1.19
CA TYR A 60 17.58 -2.25 1.04
C TYR A 60 16.45 -3.13 0.49
N TYR A 61 16.72 -3.93 -0.55
CA TYR A 61 15.71 -4.84 -1.09
C TYR A 61 15.39 -6.03 -0.17
N ALA A 62 16.27 -6.35 0.78
CA ALA A 62 15.95 -7.30 1.85
C ALA A 62 14.82 -6.80 2.78
N HIS A 63 14.73 -5.48 3.01
CA HIS A 63 13.71 -4.87 3.88
C HIS A 63 12.54 -4.21 3.11
N ASP A 64 12.74 -3.85 1.84
CA ASP A 64 11.76 -3.17 0.99
C ASP A 64 11.58 -3.89 -0.36
N SER A 65 11.15 -5.15 -0.28
CA SER A 65 10.99 -6.02 -1.46
C SER A 65 9.95 -5.48 -2.45
N PRO A 66 10.21 -5.56 -3.77
CA PRO A 66 9.24 -5.23 -4.82
C PRO A 66 8.13 -6.28 -4.92
N ILE A 67 7.07 -5.95 -5.66
CA ILE A 67 6.12 -6.96 -6.15
C ILE A 67 6.69 -7.77 -7.33
N THR A 68 6.17 -8.97 -7.52
CA THR A 68 6.48 -9.82 -8.68
C THR A 68 5.78 -9.30 -9.94
N ASN A 69 6.21 -9.78 -11.12
CA ASN A 69 5.50 -9.50 -12.38
C ASN A 69 4.05 -10.00 -12.31
N ARG A 70 3.79 -11.17 -11.71
CA ARG A 70 2.41 -11.64 -11.45
C ARG A 70 1.64 -10.71 -10.52
N GLY A 71 2.29 -10.20 -9.47
CA GLY A 71 1.71 -9.21 -8.56
C GLY A 71 1.33 -7.92 -9.29
N TYR A 72 2.21 -7.43 -10.17
CA TYR A 72 1.98 -6.25 -11.00
C TYR A 72 0.83 -6.47 -12.00
N CYS A 73 0.82 -7.57 -12.74
CA CYS A 73 -0.27 -7.91 -13.67
C CYS A 73 -1.62 -8.04 -12.96
N SER A 74 -1.64 -8.63 -11.76
CA SER A 74 -2.87 -8.72 -10.95
C SER A 74 -3.37 -7.33 -10.55
N ALA A 75 -2.47 -6.41 -10.20
CA ALA A 75 -2.81 -5.04 -9.81
C ALA A 75 -3.29 -4.21 -11.01
N LEU A 76 -2.72 -4.46 -12.19
CA LEU A 76 -3.22 -3.88 -13.44
C LEU A 76 -4.64 -4.34 -13.74
N LYS A 77 -4.92 -5.65 -13.59
CA LYS A 77 -6.28 -6.20 -13.76
C LYS A 77 -7.27 -5.66 -12.74
N ALA A 78 -6.83 -5.43 -11.50
CA ALA A 78 -7.64 -4.76 -10.49
C ALA A 78 -8.06 -3.34 -10.93
N GLY A 79 -7.13 -2.53 -11.45
CA GLY A 79 -7.45 -1.22 -12.00
C GLY A 79 -8.37 -1.28 -13.22
N GLU A 80 -8.16 -2.26 -14.10
CA GLU A 80 -9.05 -2.51 -15.23
C GLU A 80 -10.47 -2.85 -14.78
N SER A 81 -10.62 -3.67 -13.74
CA SER A 81 -11.91 -4.04 -13.17
C SER A 81 -12.65 -2.82 -12.61
N LEU A 82 -11.97 -1.99 -11.81
CA LEU A 82 -12.53 -0.72 -11.32
C LEU A 82 -13.06 0.14 -12.46
N ARG A 83 -12.26 0.32 -13.52
CA ARG A 83 -12.62 1.12 -14.70
C ARG A 83 -13.84 0.56 -15.43
N VAL A 84 -13.87 -0.76 -15.69
CA VAL A 84 -14.98 -1.42 -16.38
C VAL A 84 -16.27 -1.36 -15.56
N ASN A 85 -16.18 -1.39 -14.24
CA ASN A 85 -17.31 -1.24 -13.33
C ASN A 85 -17.69 0.23 -13.07
N GLY A 86 -17.09 1.20 -13.78
CA GLY A 86 -17.45 2.63 -13.67
C GLY A 86 -17.04 3.29 -12.35
N VAL A 87 -16.10 2.70 -11.60
CA VAL A 87 -15.59 3.29 -10.37
C VAL A 87 -14.57 4.38 -10.72
N ASN A 88 -14.95 5.64 -10.54
CA ASN A 88 -14.02 6.76 -10.65
C ASN A 88 -13.20 6.90 -9.35
N ILE A 89 -11.87 6.96 -9.47
CA ILE A 89 -10.96 7.24 -8.36
C ILE A 89 -10.53 8.70 -8.46
N ASP A 90 -10.67 9.45 -7.37
CA ASP A 90 -10.37 10.89 -7.31
C ASP A 90 -9.04 11.18 -6.62
N ALA A 91 -8.57 10.30 -5.73
CA ALA A 91 -7.26 10.42 -5.10
C ALA A 91 -6.66 9.05 -4.77
N VAL A 92 -5.33 8.94 -4.93
CA VAL A 92 -4.57 7.73 -4.60
C VAL A 92 -3.54 8.05 -3.53
N TYR A 93 -3.60 7.30 -2.42
CA TYR A 93 -2.62 7.35 -1.35
C TYR A 93 -1.90 6.00 -1.23
N SER A 94 -0.64 6.01 -0.82
CA SER A 94 0.12 4.78 -0.63
C SER A 94 1.04 4.84 0.58
N SER A 95 1.24 3.68 1.20
CA SER A 95 2.40 3.45 2.06
C SER A 95 3.71 3.67 1.27
N PRO A 96 4.80 4.14 1.92
CA PRO A 96 6.09 4.36 1.24
C PRO A 96 6.80 3.07 0.82
N SER A 97 6.30 1.89 1.19
CA SER A 97 6.90 0.62 0.78
C SER A 97 6.87 0.45 -0.74
N TYR A 98 7.96 -0.03 -1.31
CA TYR A 98 8.09 -0.13 -2.76
C TYR A 98 6.99 -0.99 -3.40
N ARG A 99 6.66 -2.11 -2.75
CA ARG A 99 5.53 -2.97 -3.14
C ARG A 99 4.17 -2.25 -3.22
N CYS A 100 3.94 -1.25 -2.37
CA CYS A 100 2.69 -0.48 -2.36
C CYS A 100 2.67 0.52 -3.52
N ILE A 101 3.79 1.23 -3.73
CA ILE A 101 3.96 2.15 -4.86
C ILE A 101 3.80 1.45 -6.20
N GLN A 102 4.44 0.30 -6.39
CA GLN A 102 4.29 -0.49 -7.62
C GLN A 102 2.85 -1.00 -7.83
N THR A 103 2.15 -1.33 -6.73
CA THR A 103 0.75 -1.75 -6.82
C THR A 103 -0.16 -0.58 -7.21
N ALA A 104 0.06 0.60 -6.62
CA ALA A 104 -0.70 1.80 -6.94
C ALA A 104 -0.48 2.22 -8.40
N ASP A 105 0.77 2.22 -8.87
CA ASP A 105 1.12 2.48 -10.29
C ASP A 105 0.39 1.52 -11.24
N ALA A 106 0.43 0.21 -10.95
CA ALA A 106 -0.26 -0.77 -11.77
C ALA A 106 -1.79 -0.55 -11.80
N ILE A 107 -2.40 -0.25 -10.66
CA ILE A 107 -3.84 0.06 -10.58
C ILE A 107 -4.17 1.32 -11.40
N ILE A 108 -3.38 2.39 -11.29
CA ILE A 108 -3.56 3.63 -12.06
C ILE A 108 -3.48 3.35 -13.57
N LYS A 109 -2.50 2.55 -14.00
CA LYS A 109 -2.39 2.13 -15.40
C LYS A 109 -3.59 1.29 -15.87
N GLY A 110 -4.10 0.41 -15.02
CA GLY A 110 -5.33 -0.35 -15.30
C GLY A 110 -6.57 0.54 -15.41
N LEU A 111 -6.64 1.60 -14.58
CA LEU A 111 -7.67 2.64 -14.64
C LEU A 111 -7.57 3.51 -15.89
N LYS A 112 -6.42 3.51 -16.58
CA LYS A 112 -6.14 4.36 -17.74
C LYS A 112 -6.40 5.85 -17.44
N ASN A 113 -5.95 6.30 -16.28
CA ASN A 113 -6.11 7.68 -15.85
C ASN A 113 -4.74 8.26 -15.49
N ASP A 114 -4.14 8.96 -16.45
CA ASP A 114 -2.79 9.54 -16.33
C ASP A 114 -2.77 10.83 -15.47
N GLU A 115 -3.93 11.32 -15.05
CA GLU A 115 -4.06 12.48 -14.14
C GLU A 115 -3.95 12.08 -12.67
N LEU A 116 -3.96 10.77 -12.36
CA LEU A 116 -3.83 10.29 -10.99
C LEU A 116 -2.36 10.18 -10.58
N PHE A 117 -2.04 10.87 -9.48
CA PHE A 117 -0.74 10.79 -8.83
C PHE A 117 -0.84 10.14 -7.44
N ILE A 118 0.19 9.39 -7.08
CA ILE A 118 0.32 8.66 -5.82
C ILE A 118 0.84 9.62 -4.75
N ARG A 119 0.03 9.85 -3.71
CA ARG A 119 0.40 10.61 -2.51
C ARG A 119 0.95 9.66 -1.46
N ILE A 120 2.23 9.82 -1.11
CA ILE A 120 2.95 8.88 -0.24
C ILE A 120 2.91 9.37 1.20
N ASP A 121 2.30 8.61 2.11
CA ASP A 121 2.27 8.96 3.54
C ASP A 121 2.91 7.88 4.43
N PRO A 122 3.95 8.20 5.23
CA PRO A 122 4.63 7.25 6.10
C PRO A 122 3.74 6.53 7.11
N HIS A 123 2.70 7.16 7.64
CA HIS A 123 1.79 6.55 8.63
C HIS A 123 0.83 5.53 8.01
N LEU A 124 0.82 5.36 6.68
CA LEU A 124 0.18 4.22 6.01
C LEU A 124 1.04 2.95 6.05
N TYR A 125 2.27 3.01 6.57
CA TYR A 125 3.12 1.83 6.73
C TYR A 125 2.55 0.82 7.73
N GLN A 126 2.84 -0.47 7.52
CA GLN A 126 2.40 -1.56 8.39
C GLN A 126 2.92 -1.40 9.82
N TRP A 127 2.36 -2.19 10.74
CA TRP A 127 2.86 -2.29 12.11
C TRP A 127 4.38 -2.52 12.14
N THR A 128 5.12 -1.64 12.81
CA THR A 128 6.59 -1.68 12.84
C THR A 128 7.13 -2.90 13.59
N ARG A 129 6.30 -3.60 14.38
CA ARG A 129 6.63 -4.92 14.95
C ARG A 129 7.19 -5.89 13.91
N TRP A 130 6.75 -5.80 12.65
CA TRP A 130 7.20 -6.65 11.55
C TRP A 130 8.56 -6.27 10.95
N CYS A 131 9.20 -5.22 11.45
CA CYS A 131 10.46 -4.69 10.90
C CYS A 131 11.70 -5.25 11.58
N ASN A 132 11.58 -6.11 12.59
CA ASN A 132 12.70 -6.73 13.31
C ASN A 132 13.78 -5.71 13.74
N GLY A 133 13.37 -4.53 14.20
CA GLY A 133 14.28 -3.48 14.67
C GLY A 133 14.81 -2.52 13.60
N VAL A 134 14.53 -2.75 12.30
CA VAL A 134 15.06 -1.90 11.21
C VAL A 134 13.94 -1.45 10.27
N LEU A 135 13.66 -0.15 10.24
CA LEU A 135 12.79 0.40 9.20
C LEU A 135 13.45 0.26 7.82
N PRO A 136 12.68 -0.07 6.78
CA PRO A 136 13.22 -0.07 5.42
C PRO A 136 13.67 1.34 5.01
N ASN A 137 14.77 1.42 4.26
CA ASN A 137 15.14 2.67 3.59
C ASN A 137 14.29 2.83 2.33
N PHE A 138 13.13 3.47 2.49
CA PHE A 138 12.23 3.79 1.39
C PHE A 138 12.91 4.75 0.42
N LEU A 139 12.61 4.62 -0.87
CA LEU A 139 12.97 5.67 -1.82
C LEU A 139 12.23 6.96 -1.45
N ASN A 140 12.90 8.10 -1.63
CA ASN A 140 12.27 9.39 -1.47
C ASN A 140 11.41 9.74 -2.70
N ILE A 141 10.60 10.80 -2.58
CA ILE A 141 9.65 11.19 -3.63
C ILE A 141 10.34 11.48 -4.97
N LYS A 142 11.53 12.10 -4.95
CA LYS A 142 12.31 12.39 -6.16
C LYS A 142 12.82 11.09 -6.78
N GLU A 143 13.35 10.17 -5.98
CA GLU A 143 13.81 8.87 -6.47
C GLU A 143 12.66 8.05 -7.09
N TYR A 144 11.46 8.11 -6.52
CA TYR A 144 10.29 7.47 -7.14
C TYR A 144 9.92 8.14 -8.47
N ALA A 145 9.92 9.47 -8.54
CA ALA A 145 9.64 10.22 -9.77
C ALA A 145 10.71 9.98 -10.86
N ASP A 146 11.99 9.96 -10.49
CA ASP A 146 13.12 9.72 -11.42
C ASP A 146 13.03 8.32 -12.07
N VAL A 147 12.43 7.35 -11.38
CA VAL A 147 12.18 6.00 -11.89
C VAL A 147 10.93 5.93 -12.78
N GLY A 148 10.11 6.98 -12.80
CA GLY A 148 8.91 7.09 -13.63
C GLY A 148 7.63 6.61 -12.94
N PHE A 149 7.59 6.51 -11.60
CA PHE A 149 6.33 6.32 -10.90
C PHE A 149 5.50 7.61 -10.91
N PRO A 150 4.16 7.53 -11.09
CA PRO A 150 3.29 8.71 -11.09
C PRO A 150 3.07 9.19 -9.66
N VAL A 151 4.09 9.73 -9.00
CA VAL A 151 4.01 10.22 -7.63
C VAL A 151 3.75 11.71 -7.60
N ASP A 152 2.94 12.17 -6.63
CA ASP A 152 2.62 13.59 -6.47
C ASP A 152 3.78 14.29 -5.76
N THR A 153 4.67 14.92 -6.54
CA THR A 153 5.84 15.62 -5.99
C THR A 153 5.48 16.91 -5.24
N SER A 154 4.23 17.38 -5.35
CA SER A 154 3.72 18.56 -4.63
C SER A 154 3.03 18.20 -3.31
N TYR A 155 2.69 16.92 -3.11
CA TYR A 155 2.07 16.45 -1.89
C TYR A 155 3.02 16.54 -0.70
N ILE A 156 2.55 17.17 0.37
CA ILE A 156 3.23 17.20 1.67
C ILE A 156 2.61 16.11 2.54
N PRO A 157 3.37 15.05 2.92
CA PRO A 157 2.88 14.02 3.82
C PRO A 157 2.40 14.59 5.16
N PHE A 158 1.34 14.01 5.72
CA PHE A 158 0.86 14.38 7.06
C PHE A 158 1.76 13.86 8.18
N SER A 159 2.67 12.95 7.84
CA SER A 159 3.59 12.31 8.77
C SER A 159 5.00 12.17 8.19
N ASP A 160 5.97 11.92 9.06
CA ASP A 160 7.36 11.65 8.67
C ASP A 160 7.74 10.22 9.09
N VAL A 161 8.56 9.53 8.30
CA VAL A 161 9.11 8.20 8.62
C VAL A 161 9.74 8.16 10.00
N LYS A 162 10.39 9.25 10.43
CA LYS A 162 11.02 9.41 11.77
C LYS A 162 10.02 9.33 12.92
N THR A 163 8.74 9.56 12.66
CA THR A 163 7.68 9.48 13.69
C THR A 163 7.11 8.06 13.86
N LEU A 164 7.51 7.11 13.02
CA LEU A 164 7.15 5.70 13.21
C LEU A 164 7.95 5.13 14.39
N SER A 165 7.25 4.76 15.47
CA SER A 165 7.87 4.10 16.62
C SER A 165 8.17 2.64 16.30
N MET A 166 9.43 2.21 16.46
CA MET A 166 9.84 0.82 16.32
C MET A 166 9.38 -0.10 17.47
N LYS A 167 8.79 0.50 18.51
CA LYS A 167 8.26 -0.21 19.69
C LYS A 167 6.75 -0.06 19.81
N GLU A 168 6.08 0.37 18.74
CA GLU A 168 4.65 0.66 18.81
C GLU A 168 3.84 -0.58 19.21
N SER A 169 2.92 -0.40 20.15
CA SER A 169 1.91 -1.41 20.50
C SER A 169 0.91 -1.58 19.34
N LEU A 170 0.06 -2.61 19.43
CA LEU A 170 -1.03 -2.75 18.45
C LEU A 170 -2.01 -1.57 18.56
N GLU A 171 -2.31 -1.12 19.78
CA GLU A 171 -3.18 0.04 20.03
C GLU A 171 -2.62 1.31 19.40
N GLU A 172 -1.32 1.57 19.55
CA GLU A 172 -0.65 2.72 18.91
C GLU A 172 -0.68 2.60 17.38
N PHE A 173 -0.55 1.39 16.84
CA PHE A 173 -0.70 1.14 15.40
C PHE A 173 -2.12 1.45 14.91
N TYR A 174 -3.16 1.04 15.63
CA TYR A 174 -4.54 1.43 15.34
C TYR A 174 -4.72 2.95 15.44
N ALA A 175 -4.26 3.57 16.52
CA ALA A 175 -4.40 5.00 16.75
C ALA A 175 -3.79 5.84 15.63
N ARG A 176 -2.55 5.54 15.18
CA ARG A 176 -1.95 6.26 14.05
C ARG A 176 -2.64 5.96 12.73
N SER A 177 -3.16 4.74 12.54
CA SER A 177 -3.91 4.35 11.35
C SER A 177 -5.22 5.13 11.26
N TYR A 178 -5.93 5.27 12.37
CA TYR A 178 -7.15 6.04 12.45
C TYR A 178 -6.91 7.55 12.30
N ASP A 179 -5.81 8.07 12.86
CA ASP A 179 -5.42 9.46 12.68
C ASP A 179 -5.13 9.79 11.22
N ILE A 180 -4.29 8.98 10.55
CA ILE A 180 -3.92 9.24 9.15
C ILE A 180 -5.11 9.16 8.21
N ILE A 181 -6.01 8.17 8.39
CA ILE A 181 -7.16 8.05 7.50
C ILE A 181 -8.13 9.24 7.66
N LYS A 182 -8.33 9.75 8.88
CA LYS A 182 -9.12 10.97 9.09
C LYS A 182 -8.52 12.16 8.35
N LYS A 183 -7.21 12.36 8.44
CA LYS A 183 -6.50 13.46 7.74
C LYS A 183 -6.66 13.33 6.23
N ILE A 184 -6.51 12.12 5.67
CA ILE A 184 -6.74 11.85 4.25
C ILE A 184 -8.18 12.21 3.85
N LEU A 185 -9.17 11.73 4.61
CA LEU A 185 -10.59 11.95 4.32
C LEU A 185 -11.01 13.43 4.47
N GLN A 186 -10.36 14.20 5.34
CA GLN A 186 -10.59 15.64 5.49
C GLN A 186 -9.99 16.47 4.34
N ASN A 187 -8.88 16.00 3.75
CA ASN A 187 -8.11 16.72 2.72
C ASN A 187 -8.31 16.18 1.30
N SER A 188 -9.21 15.23 1.11
CA SER A 188 -9.59 14.68 -0.20
C SER A 188 -11.10 14.57 -0.31
N GLN A 189 -11.60 14.68 -1.54
CA GLN A 189 -13.03 14.52 -1.85
C GLN A 189 -13.22 13.32 -2.79
N GLY A 190 -14.47 12.91 -2.98
CA GLY A 190 -14.82 11.81 -3.86
C GLY A 190 -14.39 10.44 -3.33
N THR A 191 -14.00 9.56 -4.26
CA THR A 191 -13.53 8.19 -4.03
C THR A 191 -12.02 8.16 -3.84
N ILE A 192 -11.59 7.66 -2.70
CA ILE A 192 -10.17 7.60 -2.31
C ILE A 192 -9.72 6.15 -2.35
N LEU A 193 -8.59 5.90 -3.03
CA LEU A 193 -7.89 4.63 -3.04
C LEU A 193 -6.65 4.72 -2.14
N VAL A 194 -6.51 3.81 -1.19
CA VAL A 194 -5.34 3.68 -0.32
C VAL A 194 -4.67 2.33 -0.57
N VAL A 195 -3.42 2.33 -1.01
CA VAL A 195 -2.64 1.11 -1.22
C VAL A 195 -1.63 0.92 -0.10
N ALA A 196 -1.83 -0.13 0.70
CA ALA A 196 -1.05 -0.38 1.91
C ALA A 196 -0.89 -1.89 2.16
N HIS A 197 -1.12 -2.34 3.39
CA HIS A 197 -0.76 -3.67 3.86
C HIS A 197 -1.99 -4.47 4.31
N ALA A 198 -1.80 -5.77 4.57
CA ALA A 198 -2.89 -6.65 4.99
C ALA A 198 -3.63 -6.12 6.23
N GLY A 199 -2.88 -5.64 7.23
CA GLY A 199 -3.46 -5.06 8.44
C GLY A 199 -4.21 -3.75 8.19
N SER A 200 -3.80 -2.98 7.18
CA SER A 200 -4.37 -1.67 6.88
C SER A 200 -5.85 -1.73 6.51
N LEU A 201 -6.32 -2.85 5.93
CA LEU A 201 -7.74 -3.04 5.63
C LEU A 201 -8.60 -2.91 6.88
N ASP A 202 -8.12 -3.40 8.02
CA ASP A 202 -8.83 -3.34 9.29
C ASP A 202 -8.44 -2.07 10.07
N THR A 203 -7.14 -1.76 10.20
CA THR A 203 -6.71 -0.60 11.02
C THR A 203 -7.11 0.75 10.45
N LEU A 204 -7.32 0.88 9.13
CA LEU A 204 -7.77 2.13 8.51
C LEU A 204 -9.31 2.24 8.42
N THR A 205 -10.07 1.17 8.66
CA THR A 205 -11.53 1.18 8.45
C THR A 205 -12.33 0.87 9.72
N ARG A 206 -11.76 0.14 10.68
CA ARG A 206 -12.49 -0.40 11.83
C ARG A 206 -13.06 0.70 12.73
N GLU A 207 -12.19 1.54 13.28
CA GLU A 207 -12.62 2.70 14.09
C GLU A 207 -13.39 3.73 13.26
N LEU A 208 -13.01 3.94 12.00
CA LEU A 208 -13.73 4.81 11.08
C LEU A 208 -15.21 4.40 10.95
N CYS A 209 -15.49 3.10 10.93
CA CYS A 209 -16.84 2.54 10.87
C CYS A 209 -17.47 2.31 12.26
N GLY A 210 -16.91 2.89 13.33
CA GLY A 210 -17.46 2.84 14.68
C GLY A 210 -17.19 1.56 15.48
N PHE A 211 -16.29 0.69 15.01
CA PHE A 211 -15.88 -0.51 15.74
C PHE A 211 -14.62 -0.27 16.57
N GLN A 212 -14.49 -0.97 17.68
CA GLN A 212 -13.27 -0.92 18.50
C GLN A 212 -12.10 -1.64 17.82
N PRO A 213 -10.85 -1.21 18.09
CA PRO A 213 -9.63 -1.96 17.73
C PRO A 213 -9.72 -3.43 18.13
N ARG A 214 -9.08 -4.30 17.36
CA ARG A 214 -8.98 -5.72 17.74
C ARG A 214 -7.90 -5.92 18.80
N GLU A 215 -8.16 -6.86 19.68
CA GLU A 215 -7.12 -7.47 20.50
C GLU A 215 -6.04 -8.15 19.64
N THR A 216 -4.84 -8.30 20.23
CA THR A 216 -3.66 -8.76 19.49
C THR A 216 -3.86 -10.11 18.82
N ASP A 217 -4.39 -11.10 19.53
CA ASP A 217 -4.59 -12.44 18.97
C ASP A 217 -5.59 -12.46 17.82
N ASP A 218 -6.65 -11.65 17.91
CA ASP A 218 -7.66 -11.56 16.86
C ASP A 218 -7.15 -10.81 15.64
N PHE A 219 -6.34 -9.77 15.84
CA PHE A 219 -5.65 -9.10 14.74
C PHE A 219 -4.68 -10.03 14.01
N LEU A 220 -3.91 -10.84 14.75
CA LEU A 220 -2.99 -11.83 14.17
C LEU A 220 -3.73 -12.94 13.41
N LYS A 221 -4.88 -13.40 13.91
CA LYS A 221 -5.74 -14.36 13.19
C LYS A 221 -6.40 -13.74 11.95
N TYR A 222 -6.69 -12.44 11.99
CA TYR A 222 -7.27 -11.71 10.86
C TYR A 222 -6.25 -11.54 9.73
N ILE A 223 -5.06 -11.00 10.03
CA ILE A 223 -4.11 -10.53 9.01
C ILE A 223 -3.62 -11.67 8.10
N VAL A 224 -3.48 -12.89 8.64
CA VAL A 224 -3.02 -14.06 7.88
C VAL A 224 -4.02 -14.53 6.82
N LYS A 225 -5.29 -14.14 6.94
CA LYS A 225 -6.37 -14.52 6.01
C LYS A 225 -6.51 -13.57 4.82
N ILE A 226 -5.90 -12.39 4.89
CA ILE A 226 -6.04 -11.37 3.85
C ILE A 226 -5.13 -11.74 2.68
N PRO A 227 -5.64 -12.01 1.47
CA PRO A 227 -4.82 -12.29 0.29
C PRO A 227 -4.24 -11.01 -0.33
N TYR A 228 -3.34 -11.14 -1.30
CA TYR A 228 -2.87 -10.00 -2.11
C TYR A 228 -4.04 -9.37 -2.88
N LEU A 229 -4.03 -8.04 -3.00
CA LEU A 229 -5.10 -7.23 -3.61
C LEU A 229 -6.49 -7.41 -3.00
N CYS A 230 -6.58 -7.96 -1.79
CA CYS A 230 -7.79 -7.80 -0.99
C CYS A 230 -8.01 -6.30 -0.73
N CYS A 231 -9.27 -5.89 -0.77
CA CYS A 231 -9.73 -4.54 -0.56
C CYS A 231 -10.82 -4.51 0.50
N ALA A 232 -10.70 -3.58 1.43
CA ALA A 232 -11.81 -3.13 2.26
C ALA A 232 -12.45 -1.91 1.59
N HIS A 233 -13.75 -1.97 1.32
CA HIS A 233 -14.54 -0.85 0.80
C HIS A 233 -15.41 -0.31 1.93
N ALA A 234 -15.20 0.95 2.28
CA ALA A 234 -16.08 1.69 3.16
C ALA A 234 -16.74 2.85 2.41
N SER A 235 -17.98 3.18 2.75
CA SER A 235 -18.72 4.28 2.14
C SER A 235 -19.39 5.16 3.19
N ILE A 236 -19.67 6.40 2.82
CA ILE A 236 -20.43 7.36 3.61
C ILE A 236 -21.41 8.11 2.69
N LYS A 237 -22.68 8.14 3.09
CA LYS A 237 -23.73 8.98 2.47
C LYS A 237 -24.05 10.13 3.42
N SER A 238 -23.79 11.37 3.01
CA SER A 238 -24.17 12.64 3.67
C SER A 238 -24.12 12.65 5.21
N ALA A 239 -23.01 13.16 5.79
CA ALA A 239 -22.77 13.40 7.23
C ALA A 239 -23.05 12.24 8.22
N ASN A 240 -23.47 11.07 7.74
CA ASN A 240 -23.70 9.88 8.56
C ASN A 240 -22.42 9.09 8.78
N LEU A 241 -22.44 8.12 9.70
CA LEU A 241 -21.29 7.26 10.00
C LEU A 241 -20.79 6.52 8.73
N TRP A 242 -19.46 6.38 8.59
CA TRP A 242 -18.89 5.48 7.59
C TRP A 242 -19.36 4.04 7.85
N ARG A 243 -19.58 3.29 6.78
CA ARG A 243 -19.99 1.88 6.84
C ARG A 243 -19.04 1.04 6.02
N LEU A 244 -18.65 -0.11 6.56
CA LEU A 244 -17.89 -1.11 5.84
C LEU A 244 -18.84 -1.88 4.93
N GLU A 245 -18.69 -1.73 3.63
CA GLU A 245 -19.55 -2.36 2.62
C GLU A 245 -19.07 -3.78 2.29
N SER A 246 -17.75 -3.98 2.18
CA SER A 246 -17.19 -5.29 1.87
C SER A 246 -15.71 -5.41 2.25
N ILE A 247 -15.25 -6.66 2.42
CA ILE A 247 -13.85 -7.05 2.39
C ILE A 247 -13.71 -8.22 1.40
N ALA A 248 -13.24 -7.94 0.19
CA ALA A 248 -13.15 -8.91 -0.89
C ALA A 248 -11.91 -8.64 -1.75
N LYS A 249 -11.68 -9.40 -2.83
CA LYS A 249 -10.75 -8.92 -3.86
C LYS A 249 -11.32 -7.64 -4.46
N ILE A 250 -10.44 -6.72 -4.87
CA ILE A 250 -10.86 -5.48 -5.53
C ILE A 250 -11.55 -5.82 -6.87
N VAL A 251 -12.87 -5.67 -6.85
CA VAL A 251 -13.87 -5.91 -7.91
C VAL A 251 -13.64 -7.17 -8.75
#